data_AF-A0A8X7P5H3-F1
#
_entry.id   AF-A0A8X7P5H3-F1
#
_cell.length_a   1.000
_cell.length_b   1.000
_cell.length_c   1.000
_cell.angle_alpha   90.00
_cell.angle_beta   90.00
_cell.angle_gamma   90.00
#
_symmetry.space_group_name_H-M   'P 1'
#
loop_
_entity.id
_entity.type
_entity.pdbx_description
1 polymer ?
#
loop_
_entity_poly.entity_id
_entity_poly.type
_entity_poly.pdbx_seq_one_letter_code
_entity_poly.pdbx_strand_id
1 'polypeptide(L)'
;MEEEIKRFALVWVSAIVSVSYCYYILPRIKAGVPRLLFILPVCLQFFVSPMLFSSWFFIFPIMFFLTGMATLKLMLFAFDLGSLSPRPSTAKVAIVGVLFMFHVRGYKYNLPPVLLWGIYPLYMYLPFELGLTLLKSMLTIVLGCDLEPVFDEPYLSTSLQDFWGRRWNPVVSSILRSGIYSPLRGRSKSKSGLSKFIGVSTAFLASGLFHELIFFYTSGHETPSGGVTLFYVLNGVCTATEIVVKRSEFGKRWTVRPVVSWMLTMTFMVVTSGWLYFPQMIRGDQIRQYTKYVFVS
;
A
#
# COMPACT_ATOMS: atom_id res chain seq x y z
N MET A 1 -24.77 12.35 -0.23
CA MET A 1 -23.44 12.26 -0.84
C MET A 1 -22.66 13.58 -0.85
N GLU A 2 -23.01 14.63 -1.63
CA GLU A 2 -22.18 15.85 -1.70
C GLU A 2 -22.02 16.57 -0.33
N GLU A 3 -23.10 16.70 0.43
CA GLU A 3 -23.05 17.27 1.79
C GLU A 3 -22.29 16.39 2.79
N GLU A 4 -22.37 15.07 2.66
CA GLU A 4 -21.56 14.15 3.48
C GLU A 4 -20.08 14.29 3.13
N ILE A 5 -19.72 14.50 1.87
CA ILE A 5 -18.31 14.68 1.48
C ILE A 5 -17.74 15.98 2.06
N LYS A 6 -18.52 17.07 2.08
CA LYS A 6 -18.14 18.33 2.73
C LYS A 6 -17.91 18.11 4.23
N ARG A 7 -18.85 17.42 4.91
CA ARG A 7 -18.72 17.08 6.33
C ARG A 7 -17.51 16.18 6.60
N PHE A 8 -17.24 15.22 5.73
CA PHE A 8 -16.09 14.32 5.85
C PHE A 8 -14.78 15.10 5.78
N ALA A 9 -14.63 15.99 4.79
CA ALA A 9 -13.46 16.86 4.68
C ALA A 9 -13.27 17.73 5.94
N LEU A 10 -14.35 18.32 6.46
CA LEU A 10 -14.32 19.13 7.68
C LEU A 10 -13.92 18.31 8.92
N VAL A 11 -14.43 17.08 9.06
CA VAL A 11 -14.06 16.17 10.15
C VAL A 11 -12.57 15.83 10.12
N TRP A 12 -12.00 15.56 8.94
CA TRP A 12 -10.56 15.29 8.82
C TRP A 12 -9.70 16.51 9.08
N VAL A 13 -10.10 17.70 8.62
CA VAL A 13 -9.40 18.96 8.94
C VAL A 13 -9.43 19.20 10.46
N SER A 14 -10.61 19.05 11.08
CA SER A 14 -10.75 19.18 12.53
C SER A 14 -9.91 18.15 13.30
N ALA A 15 -9.86 16.90 12.82
CA ALA A 15 -9.04 15.86 13.43
C ALA A 15 -7.54 16.20 13.37
N ILE A 16 -7.05 16.73 12.25
CA ILE A 16 -5.65 17.16 12.11
C ILE A 16 -5.32 18.29 13.10
N VAL A 17 -6.19 19.29 13.22
CA VAL A 17 -6.03 20.39 14.19
C VAL A 17 -6.03 19.86 15.61
N SER A 18 -6.96 18.96 15.95
CA SER A 18 -7.12 18.39 17.29
C SER A 18 -5.92 17.53 17.70
N VAL A 19 -5.40 16.69 16.79
CA VAL A 19 -4.18 15.90 17.04
C VAL A 19 -2.97 16.81 17.16
N SER A 20 -2.88 17.87 16.35
CA SER A 20 -1.78 18.84 16.42
C SER A 20 -1.78 19.60 17.75
N TYR A 21 -2.95 19.98 18.25
CA TYR A 21 -3.13 20.53 19.60
C TYR A 21 -2.61 19.56 20.67
N CYS A 22 -3.04 18.29 20.63
CA CYS A 22 -2.56 17.27 21.56
C CYS A 22 -1.05 17.07 21.51
N TYR A 23 -0.45 17.19 20.32
CA TYR A 23 0.98 16.96 20.13
C TYR A 23 1.85 18.15 20.56
N TYR A 24 1.45 19.38 20.25
CA TYR A 24 2.31 20.55 20.48
C TYR A 24 2.03 21.27 21.80
N ILE A 25 0.84 21.12 22.37
CA ILE A 25 0.42 21.89 23.56
C ILE A 25 0.39 21.00 24.80
N LEU A 26 -0.15 19.79 24.70
CA LEU A 26 -0.36 18.93 25.87
C LEU A 26 0.88 18.24 26.46
N PRO A 27 2.04 18.10 25.79
CA PRO A 27 3.27 17.66 26.47
C PRO A 27 3.72 18.63 27.57
N ARG A 28 3.27 19.89 27.55
CA ARG A 28 3.56 20.88 28.61
C ARG A 28 2.77 20.64 29.89
N ILE A 29 1.81 19.71 29.87
CA ILE A 29 0.98 19.32 31.01
C ILE A 29 1.51 18.00 31.58
N LYS A 30 1.53 17.88 32.92
CA LYS A 30 1.96 16.67 33.61
C LYS A 30 1.17 15.45 33.13
N ALA A 31 1.89 14.36 32.86
CA ALA A 31 1.29 13.10 32.45
C ALA A 31 0.39 12.50 33.54
N GLY A 32 -0.49 11.61 33.11
CA GLY A 32 -1.55 11.01 33.91
C GLY A 32 -2.89 11.72 33.71
N VAL A 33 -3.68 11.75 34.79
CA VAL A 33 -5.05 12.26 34.79
C VAL A 33 -5.17 13.71 34.27
N PRO A 34 -4.28 14.66 34.61
CA PRO A 34 -4.40 16.03 34.12
C PRO A 34 -4.34 16.10 32.60
N ARG A 35 -3.37 15.43 31.96
CA ARG A 35 -3.25 15.39 30.51
C ARG A 35 -4.44 14.67 29.85
N LEU A 36 -4.96 13.61 30.48
CA LEU A 36 -6.14 12.89 30.00
C LEU A 36 -7.38 13.79 29.93
N LEU A 37 -7.59 14.65 30.93
CA LEU A 37 -8.71 15.59 30.94
C LEU A 37 -8.69 16.57 29.76
N PHE A 38 -7.50 17.04 29.35
CA PHE A 38 -7.36 17.91 28.17
C PHE A 38 -7.45 17.17 26.84
N ILE A 39 -7.27 15.85 26.85
CA ILE A 39 -7.42 14.96 25.68
C ILE A 39 -8.88 14.53 25.50
N LEU A 40 -9.64 14.42 26.59
CA LEU A 40 -11.01 13.94 26.59
C LEU A 40 -11.93 14.65 25.57
N PRO A 41 -11.91 15.98 25.41
CA PRO A 41 -12.72 16.65 24.38
C PRO A 41 -12.41 16.18 22.96
N VAL A 42 -11.14 15.89 22.66
CA VAL A 42 -10.72 15.38 21.35
C VAL A 42 -11.19 13.94 21.15
N CYS A 43 -11.10 13.11 22.19
CA CYS A 43 -11.65 11.76 22.18
C CYS A 43 -13.17 11.76 21.94
N LEU A 44 -13.92 12.62 22.64
CA LEU A 44 -15.36 12.75 22.48
C LEU A 44 -15.72 13.22 21.06
N GLN A 45 -14.98 14.19 20.52
CA GLN A 45 -15.14 14.60 19.12
C GLN A 45 -14.99 13.42 18.17
N PHE A 46 -13.98 12.57 18.37
CA PHE A 46 -13.78 11.38 17.54
C PHE A 46 -14.86 10.33 17.72
N PHE A 47 -15.46 10.19 18.91
CA PHE A 47 -16.60 9.30 19.14
C PHE A 47 -17.91 9.79 18.50
N VAL A 48 -18.12 11.11 18.43
CA VAL A 48 -19.36 11.70 17.87
C VAL A 48 -19.27 11.85 16.34
N SER A 49 -18.07 12.08 15.80
CA SER A 49 -17.84 12.29 14.36
C SER A 49 -18.50 11.24 13.43
N PRO A 50 -18.49 9.92 13.73
CA PRO A 50 -19.17 8.93 12.89
C PRO A 50 -20.68 9.13 12.80
N MET A 51 -21.32 9.68 13.84
CA MET A 51 -22.77 9.90 13.88
C MET A 51 -23.23 11.02 12.94
N LEU A 52 -22.29 11.78 12.34
CA LEU A 52 -22.58 12.84 11.37
C LEU A 52 -22.85 12.32 9.96
N PHE A 53 -22.66 11.02 9.75
CA PHE A 53 -22.74 10.35 8.45
C PHE A 53 -23.78 9.24 8.50
N SER A 54 -24.51 9.07 7.40
CA SER A 54 -25.47 7.98 7.24
C SER A 54 -24.87 6.84 6.42
N SER A 55 -23.91 7.15 5.54
CA SER A 55 -23.22 6.14 4.74
C SER A 55 -22.11 5.44 5.51
N TRP A 56 -22.15 4.11 5.51
CA TRP A 56 -21.12 3.25 6.12
C TRP A 56 -19.72 3.52 5.55
N PHE A 57 -19.63 3.99 4.31
CA PHE A 57 -18.38 4.36 3.65
C PHE A 57 -17.62 5.49 4.37
N PHE A 58 -18.32 6.48 4.94
CA PHE A 58 -17.70 7.55 5.73
C PHE A 58 -17.57 7.19 7.22
N ILE A 59 -18.53 6.41 7.74
CA ILE A 59 -18.53 5.94 9.12
C ILE A 59 -17.34 5.02 9.39
N PHE A 60 -17.05 4.06 8.52
CA PHE A 60 -16.02 3.04 8.75
C PHE A 60 -14.61 3.65 8.94
N PRO A 61 -14.12 4.54 8.05
CA PRO A 61 -12.84 5.23 8.26
C PRO A 61 -12.81 6.06 9.54
N ILE A 62 -13.89 6.78 9.87
CA ILE A 62 -13.93 7.63 11.08
C ILE A 62 -13.93 6.76 12.35
N MET A 63 -14.76 5.72 12.40
CA MET A 63 -14.83 4.77 13.50
C MET A 63 -13.50 4.06 13.73
N PHE A 64 -12.87 3.58 12.65
CA PHE A 64 -11.65 2.80 12.76
C PHE A 64 -10.44 3.69 13.08
N PHE A 65 -10.25 4.80 12.35
CA PHE A 65 -9.06 5.63 12.49
C PHE A 65 -9.17 6.69 13.59
N LEU A 66 -10.30 7.38 13.71
CA LEU A 66 -10.46 8.44 14.71
C LEU A 66 -10.97 7.87 16.02
N THR A 67 -12.11 7.20 16.01
CA THR A 67 -12.77 6.72 17.24
C THR A 67 -11.99 5.61 17.94
N GLY A 68 -11.58 4.57 17.19
CA GLY A 68 -10.77 3.49 17.74
C GLY A 68 -9.32 3.92 17.94
N MET A 69 -8.62 4.16 16.84
CA MET A 69 -7.16 4.26 16.86
C MET A 69 -6.60 5.53 17.46
N ALA A 70 -7.10 6.71 17.06
CA ALA A 70 -6.59 7.97 17.57
C ALA A 70 -6.89 8.13 19.06
N THR A 71 -8.10 7.75 19.51
CA THR A 71 -8.48 7.78 20.93
C THR A 71 -7.57 6.88 21.78
N LEU A 72 -7.31 5.63 21.37
CA LEU A 72 -6.42 4.72 22.10
C LEU A 72 -4.99 5.29 22.22
N LYS A 73 -4.45 5.86 21.14
CA LYS A 73 -3.12 6.50 21.16
C LYS A 73 -3.08 7.75 22.04
N LEU A 74 -4.13 8.58 22.00
CA LEU A 74 -4.20 9.77 22.85
C LEU A 74 -4.34 9.40 24.33
N MET A 75 -5.08 8.34 24.65
CA MET A 75 -5.15 7.79 26.01
C MET A 75 -3.77 7.28 26.48
N LEU A 76 -3.05 6.53 25.65
CA LEU A 76 -1.68 6.08 25.98
C LEU A 76 -0.71 7.25 26.15
N PHE A 77 -0.78 8.26 25.28
CA PHE A 77 -0.01 9.51 25.38
C PHE A 77 -0.33 10.31 26.66
N ALA A 78 -1.55 10.23 27.16
CA ALA A 78 -1.93 10.86 28.41
C ALA A 78 -1.05 10.37 29.58
N PHE A 79 -0.69 9.08 29.59
CA PHE A 79 0.07 8.42 30.65
C PHE A 79 1.56 8.23 30.36
N ASP A 80 2.10 8.85 29.31
CA ASP A 80 3.47 8.60 28.79
C ASP A 80 3.74 7.13 28.43
N LEU A 81 2.69 6.33 28.25
CA LEU A 81 2.75 4.90 27.96
C LEU A 81 2.70 4.61 26.46
N GLY A 82 3.65 5.17 25.70
CA GLY A 82 3.85 4.82 24.30
C GLY A 82 4.41 5.95 23.46
N SER A 83 5.36 5.61 22.58
CA SER A 83 5.79 6.53 21.53
C SER A 83 4.74 6.59 20.42
N LEU A 84 4.46 7.80 19.93
CA LEU A 84 3.69 7.99 18.70
C LEU A 84 4.55 7.45 17.55
N SER A 85 4.28 6.21 17.13
CA SER A 85 4.88 5.58 15.94
C SER A 85 4.86 6.54 14.74
N PRO A 86 5.81 6.42 13.80
CA PRO A 86 6.18 7.52 12.90
C PRO A 86 4.99 7.99 12.07
N ARG A 87 4.97 9.30 11.84
CA ARG A 87 3.93 10.01 11.08
C ARG A 87 3.76 9.36 9.70
N PRO A 88 2.54 8.98 9.29
CA PRO A 88 2.30 8.78 7.86
C PRO A 88 2.67 10.09 7.16
N SER A 89 3.51 10.05 6.12
CA SER A 89 3.97 11.26 5.44
C SER A 89 2.75 12.08 5.03
N THR A 90 2.65 13.32 5.53
CA THR A 90 1.53 14.23 5.27
C THR A 90 1.27 14.42 3.78
N ALA A 91 2.33 14.32 2.97
CA ALA A 91 2.25 14.30 1.51
C ALA A 91 1.41 13.14 0.95
N LYS A 92 1.60 11.89 1.40
CA LYS A 92 0.82 10.73 0.94
C LYS A 92 -0.67 10.85 1.29
N VAL A 93 -0.98 11.34 2.50
CA VAL A 93 -2.37 11.58 2.93
C VAL A 93 -3.02 12.69 2.09
N ALA A 94 -2.30 13.78 1.84
CA ALA A 94 -2.76 14.86 0.98
C ALA A 94 -3.00 14.41 -0.47
N ILE A 95 -2.09 13.61 -1.04
CA ILE A 95 -2.22 13.07 -2.40
C ILE A 95 -3.44 12.17 -2.50
N VAL A 96 -3.68 11.29 -1.52
CA VAL A 96 -4.90 10.45 -1.49
C VAL A 96 -6.15 11.30 -1.38
N GLY A 97 -6.16 12.33 -0.52
CA GLY A 97 -7.27 13.27 -0.41
C GLY A 97 -7.55 14.01 -1.72
N VAL A 98 -6.50 14.41 -2.45
CA VAL A 98 -6.61 15.08 -3.76
C VAL A 98 -7.12 14.10 -4.83
N LEU A 99 -6.58 12.89 -4.92
CA LEU A 99 -7.02 11.85 -5.86
C LEU A 99 -8.47 11.44 -5.60
N PHE A 100 -8.86 11.32 -4.34
CA PHE A 100 -10.24 11.07 -3.92
C PHE A 100 -11.15 12.24 -4.33
N MET A 101 -10.72 13.50 -4.14
CA MET A 101 -11.47 14.69 -4.55
C MET A 101 -11.63 14.76 -6.09
N PHE A 102 -10.59 14.46 -6.86
CA PHE A 102 -10.66 14.39 -8.33
C PHE A 102 -11.65 13.32 -8.80
N HIS A 103 -11.71 12.19 -8.09
CA HIS A 103 -12.66 11.12 -8.39
C HIS A 103 -14.10 11.53 -8.09
N VAL A 104 -14.35 12.06 -6.89
CA VAL A 104 -15.67 12.53 -6.44
C VAL A 104 -16.24 13.58 -7.39
N ARG A 105 -15.39 14.49 -7.90
CA ARG A 105 -15.81 15.55 -8.82
C ARG A 105 -16.09 15.08 -10.25
N GLY A 106 -15.99 13.77 -10.54
CA GLY A 106 -16.40 13.23 -11.84
C GLY A 106 -15.52 13.63 -13.02
N TYR A 107 -14.29 14.12 -12.79
CA TYR A 107 -13.37 14.59 -13.85
C TYR A 107 -12.84 13.48 -14.79
N LYS A 108 -13.29 12.23 -14.60
CA LYS A 108 -12.92 11.07 -15.44
C LYS A 108 -13.13 11.31 -16.94
N TYR A 109 -14.11 12.13 -17.31
CA TYR A 109 -14.51 12.33 -18.71
C TYR A 109 -13.63 13.29 -19.50
N ASN A 110 -12.81 14.13 -18.85
CA ASN A 110 -12.04 15.19 -19.50
C ASN A 110 -10.52 14.95 -19.50
N LEU A 111 -10.04 13.85 -18.92
CA LEU A 111 -8.60 13.54 -18.89
C LEU A 111 -8.19 12.70 -20.10
N PRO A 112 -7.05 12.99 -20.74
CA PRO A 112 -6.53 12.16 -21.81
C PRO A 112 -6.28 10.72 -21.31
N PRO A 113 -6.61 9.68 -22.10
CA PRO A 113 -6.53 8.28 -21.68
C PRO A 113 -5.17 7.88 -21.07
N VAL A 114 -4.07 8.42 -21.59
CA VAL A 114 -2.70 8.16 -21.10
C VAL A 114 -2.52 8.54 -19.62
N LEU A 115 -3.13 9.64 -19.17
CA LEU A 115 -3.05 10.05 -17.75
C LEU A 115 -3.85 9.11 -16.85
N LEU A 116 -4.97 8.57 -17.34
CA LEU A 116 -5.78 7.61 -16.59
C LEU A 116 -5.01 6.32 -16.30
N TRP A 117 -4.19 5.85 -17.25
CA TRP A 117 -3.33 4.67 -17.05
C TRP A 117 -2.28 4.85 -15.95
N GLY A 118 -1.82 6.08 -15.69
CA GLY A 118 -0.90 6.37 -14.58
C GLY A 118 -1.60 6.62 -13.24
N ILE A 119 -2.75 7.31 -13.27
CA ILE A 119 -3.51 7.66 -12.07
C ILE A 119 -4.17 6.42 -11.45
N TYR A 120 -4.68 5.50 -12.26
CA TYR A 120 -5.47 4.36 -11.77
C TYR A 120 -4.67 3.39 -10.88
N PRO A 121 -3.42 2.99 -11.22
CA PRO A 121 -2.57 2.22 -10.31
C PRO A 121 -2.27 2.94 -9.00
N LEU A 122 -2.01 4.26 -9.04
CA LEU A 122 -1.77 5.07 -7.84
C LEU A 122 -3.02 5.14 -6.96
N TYR A 123 -4.19 5.28 -7.59
CA TYR A 123 -5.49 5.30 -6.92
C TYR A 123 -5.77 3.97 -6.19
N MET A 124 -5.42 2.83 -6.79
CA MET A 124 -5.56 1.51 -6.15
C MET A 124 -4.51 1.29 -5.05
N TYR A 125 -3.27 1.71 -5.30
CA TYR A 125 -2.13 1.47 -4.42
C TYR A 125 -2.19 2.28 -3.12
N LEU A 126 -2.44 3.59 -3.19
CA LEU A 126 -2.28 4.46 -2.04
C LEU A 126 -3.27 4.19 -0.88
N PRO A 127 -4.58 3.95 -1.11
CA PRO A 127 -5.50 3.55 -0.04
C PRO A 127 -5.10 2.22 0.60
N PHE A 128 -4.61 1.27 -0.20
CA PHE A 128 -4.13 -0.03 0.27
C PHE A 128 -2.87 0.10 1.14
N GLU A 129 -1.88 0.89 0.70
CA GLU A 129 -0.68 1.22 1.48
C GLU A 129 -1.03 1.91 2.80
N LEU A 130 -1.94 2.89 2.78
CA LEU A 130 -2.40 3.58 3.99
C LEU A 130 -3.07 2.62 4.96
N GLY A 131 -3.98 1.76 4.48
CA GLY A 131 -4.65 0.75 5.30
C GLY A 131 -3.66 -0.20 5.99
N LEU A 132 -2.67 -0.70 5.25
CA LEU A 132 -1.64 -1.60 5.79
C LEU A 132 -0.67 -0.90 6.75
N THR A 133 -0.30 0.35 6.48
CA THR A 133 0.55 1.15 7.37
C THR A 133 -0.15 1.41 8.71
N LEU A 134 -1.46 1.62 8.66
CA LEU A 134 -2.30 1.80 9.83
C LEU A 134 -2.42 0.49 10.60
N LEU A 135 -2.69 -0.64 9.93
CA LEU A 135 -2.71 -1.97 10.55
C LEU A 135 -1.36 -2.33 11.20
N LYS A 136 -0.24 -2.11 10.50
CA LYS A 136 1.12 -2.26 11.05
C LYS A 136 1.26 -1.46 12.34
N SER A 137 0.87 -0.18 12.31
CA SER A 137 0.93 0.68 13.48
C SER A 137 0.09 0.12 14.64
N MET A 138 -1.11 -0.41 14.36
CA MET A 138 -1.95 -1.07 15.39
C MET A 138 -1.22 -2.24 16.03
N LEU A 139 -0.71 -3.16 15.21
CA LEU A 139 -0.08 -4.38 15.68
C LEU A 139 1.20 -4.08 16.47
N THR A 140 2.00 -3.10 16.05
CA THR A 140 3.17 -2.66 16.80
C THR A 140 2.82 -2.08 18.17
N ILE A 141 1.68 -1.41 18.30
CA ILE A 141 1.22 -0.88 19.60
C ILE A 141 0.72 -2.00 20.50
N VAL A 142 -0.06 -2.93 19.97
CA VAL A 142 -0.68 -4.01 20.75
C VAL A 142 0.34 -5.05 21.17
N LEU A 143 1.26 -5.40 20.27
CA LEU A 143 2.22 -6.49 20.45
C LEU A 143 3.60 -6.00 20.89
N GLY A 144 3.85 -4.68 20.89
CA GLY A 144 5.15 -4.10 21.20
C GLY A 144 6.26 -4.45 20.19
N CYS A 145 5.92 -5.07 19.06
CA CYS A 145 6.89 -5.50 18.05
C CYS A 145 6.90 -4.54 16.85
N ASP A 146 8.08 -4.02 16.50
CA ASP A 146 8.22 -3.23 15.27
C ASP A 146 8.11 -4.18 14.07
N LEU A 147 7.01 -4.07 13.33
CA LEU A 147 6.74 -4.88 12.16
C LEU A 147 7.32 -4.21 10.92
N GLU A 148 7.88 -4.96 9.99
CA GLU A 148 8.46 -4.37 8.77
C GLU A 148 7.35 -3.77 7.87
N PRO A 149 7.56 -2.59 7.24
CA PRO A 149 6.54 -2.03 6.35
C PRO A 149 6.30 -2.93 5.13
N VAL A 150 5.04 -3.04 4.70
CA VAL A 150 4.67 -3.85 3.53
C VAL A 150 5.15 -3.21 2.22
N PHE A 151 5.33 -1.89 2.19
CA PHE A 151 5.85 -1.19 1.01
C PHE A 151 6.89 -0.15 1.42
N ASP A 152 7.89 0.05 0.55
CA ASP A 152 8.91 1.08 0.67
C ASP A 152 9.03 1.87 -0.65
N GLU A 153 8.06 2.77 -0.85
CA GLU A 153 8.00 3.71 -1.98
C GLU A 153 8.30 3.05 -3.34
N PRO A 154 7.54 2.02 -3.75
CA PRO A 154 7.80 1.22 -4.94
C PRO A 154 7.75 2.04 -6.24
N TYR A 155 7.02 3.15 -6.26
CA TYR A 155 6.98 4.08 -7.39
C TYR A 155 8.30 4.83 -7.63
N LEU A 156 9.26 4.79 -6.70
CA LEU A 156 10.61 5.35 -6.89
C LEU A 156 11.62 4.32 -7.44
N SER A 157 11.19 3.09 -7.71
CA SER A 157 12.08 2.03 -8.18
C SER A 157 12.70 2.37 -9.53
N THR A 158 14.02 2.31 -9.62
CA THR A 158 14.76 2.49 -10.89
C THR A 158 14.99 1.18 -11.63
N SER A 159 14.57 0.04 -11.06
CA SER A 159 14.82 -1.28 -11.62
C SER A 159 13.83 -2.33 -11.10
N LEU A 160 13.59 -3.41 -11.85
CA LEU A 160 12.62 -4.45 -11.44
C LEU A 160 13.14 -5.23 -10.24
N GLN A 161 14.46 -5.45 -10.17
CA GLN A 161 15.09 -6.04 -9.00
C GLN A 161 14.85 -5.22 -7.73
N ASP A 162 14.93 -3.89 -7.83
CA ASP A 162 14.70 -2.98 -6.69
C ASP A 162 13.22 -2.96 -6.28
N PHE A 163 12.33 -2.88 -7.28
CA PHE A 163 10.89 -2.94 -7.09
C PHE A 163 10.50 -4.21 -6.33
N TRP A 164 10.74 -5.39 -6.90
CA TRP A 164 10.29 -6.65 -6.33
C TRP A 164 11.12 -7.11 -5.12
N GLY A 165 12.40 -6.75 -5.06
CA GLY A 165 13.33 -7.30 -4.07
C GLY A 165 13.40 -6.51 -2.76
N ARG A 166 13.05 -5.22 -2.78
CA ARG A 166 13.23 -4.32 -1.63
C ARG A 166 12.03 -3.43 -1.34
N ARG A 167 11.28 -3.02 -2.36
CA ARG A 167 10.26 -1.97 -2.21
C ARG A 167 8.83 -2.49 -2.21
N TRP A 168 8.58 -3.59 -2.90
CA TRP A 168 7.28 -4.24 -3.01
C TRP A 168 7.25 -5.49 -2.12
N ASN A 169 6.47 -5.43 -1.03
CA ASN A 169 6.26 -6.53 -0.08
C ASN A 169 7.55 -7.24 0.36
N PRO A 170 8.44 -6.57 1.12
CA PRO A 170 9.71 -7.14 1.58
C PRO A 170 9.53 -8.45 2.36
N VAL A 171 8.44 -8.57 3.12
CA VAL A 171 8.10 -9.77 3.89
C VAL A 171 7.90 -10.97 2.97
N VAL A 172 7.04 -10.85 1.94
CA VAL A 172 6.84 -11.93 0.96
C VAL A 172 8.13 -12.23 0.20
N SER A 173 8.88 -11.20 -0.19
CA SER A 173 10.17 -11.37 -0.85
C SER A 173 11.20 -12.10 0.04
N SER A 174 11.17 -11.89 1.35
CA SER A 174 11.99 -12.62 2.32
C SER A 174 11.56 -14.08 2.43
N ILE A 175 10.25 -14.35 2.52
CA ILE A 175 9.68 -15.71 2.59
C ILE A 175 10.01 -16.50 1.33
N LEU A 176 9.83 -15.93 0.14
CA LEU A 176 10.17 -16.60 -1.12
C LEU A 176 11.68 -16.81 -1.24
N ARG A 177 12.49 -15.87 -0.72
CA ARG A 177 13.94 -16.00 -0.70
C ARG A 177 14.39 -17.15 0.19
N SER A 178 13.86 -17.26 1.40
CA SER A 178 14.23 -18.32 2.36
C SER A 178 13.61 -19.66 2.01
N GLY A 179 12.36 -19.68 1.54
CA GLY A 179 11.60 -20.91 1.26
C GLY A 179 11.86 -21.53 -0.11
N ILE A 180 12.13 -20.72 -1.16
CA ILE A 180 12.25 -21.23 -2.53
C ILE A 180 13.65 -20.98 -3.09
N TYR A 181 14.07 -19.71 -3.13
CA TYR A 181 15.32 -19.34 -3.80
C TYR A 181 16.55 -19.97 -3.13
N SER A 182 16.68 -19.86 -1.81
CA SER A 182 17.88 -20.31 -1.08
C SER A 182 18.04 -21.83 -1.12
N PRO A 183 16.99 -22.65 -0.91
CA PRO A 183 17.08 -24.10 -1.06
C PRO A 183 17.42 -24.54 -2.49
N LEU A 184 16.80 -23.93 -3.50
CA LEU A 184 17.11 -24.25 -4.91
C LEU A 184 18.56 -23.92 -5.26
N ARG A 185 19.08 -22.83 -4.72
CA ARG A 185 20.47 -22.44 -4.92
C ARG A 185 21.45 -23.31 -4.15
N GLY A 186 21.12 -23.72 -2.92
CA GLY A 186 21.93 -24.62 -2.11
C GLY A 186 22.07 -26.02 -2.71
N ARG A 187 21.07 -26.48 -3.48
CA ARG A 187 21.11 -27.76 -4.21
C ARG A 187 21.90 -27.68 -5.52
N SER A 188 22.17 -26.48 -6.04
CA SER A 188 22.93 -26.31 -7.26
C SER A 188 24.44 -26.29 -6.97
N LYS A 189 25.17 -27.25 -7.54
CA LYS A 189 26.64 -27.32 -7.43
C LYS A 189 27.36 -26.12 -8.09
N SER A 190 26.67 -25.36 -8.94
CA SER A 190 27.25 -24.23 -9.68
C SER A 190 26.58 -22.90 -9.31
N LYS A 191 27.37 -21.92 -8.88
CA LYS A 191 26.91 -20.54 -8.59
C LYS A 191 26.72 -19.70 -9.86
N SER A 192 26.38 -20.33 -10.99
CA SER A 192 26.28 -19.70 -12.32
C SER A 192 25.11 -18.71 -12.44
N GLY A 193 25.12 -17.89 -13.49
CA GLY A 193 24.00 -17.01 -13.85
C GLY A 193 22.69 -17.78 -14.06
N LEU A 194 22.78 -18.98 -14.65
CA LEU A 194 21.62 -19.85 -14.88
C LEU A 194 20.96 -20.32 -13.57
N SER A 195 21.74 -20.69 -12.55
CA SER A 195 21.19 -21.06 -11.23
C SER A 195 20.41 -19.92 -10.59
N LYS A 196 20.91 -18.68 -10.70
CA LYS A 196 20.18 -17.49 -10.21
C LYS A 196 18.91 -17.23 -11.01
N PHE A 197 19.00 -17.36 -12.33
CA PHE A 197 17.86 -17.16 -13.21
C PHE A 197 16.73 -18.13 -12.86
N ILE A 198 17.04 -19.42 -12.77
CA ILE A 198 16.09 -20.46 -12.37
C ILE A 198 15.50 -20.15 -11.00
N GLY A 199 16.34 -19.87 -9.99
CA GLY A 199 15.85 -19.62 -8.63
C GLY A 199 14.89 -18.43 -8.53
N VAL A 200 15.18 -17.33 -9.24
CA VAL A 200 14.29 -16.15 -9.27
C VAL A 200 13.01 -16.46 -10.03
N SER A 201 13.11 -17.05 -11.22
CA SER A 201 11.93 -17.41 -12.02
C SER A 201 11.01 -18.39 -11.29
N THR A 202 11.55 -19.36 -10.55
CA THR A 202 10.75 -20.30 -9.74
C THR A 202 10.04 -19.60 -8.58
N ALA A 203 10.70 -18.66 -7.89
CA ALA A 203 10.08 -17.89 -6.82
C ALA A 203 8.89 -17.05 -7.34
N PHE A 204 9.04 -16.44 -8.51
CA PHE A 204 7.95 -15.69 -9.15
C PHE A 204 6.84 -16.60 -9.65
N LEU A 205 7.15 -17.77 -10.22
CA LEU A 205 6.13 -18.75 -10.62
C LEU A 205 5.29 -19.19 -9.42
N ALA A 206 5.93 -19.54 -8.31
CA ALA A 206 5.23 -19.92 -7.08
C ALA A 206 4.36 -18.77 -6.56
N SER A 207 4.87 -17.54 -6.58
CA SER A 207 4.08 -16.36 -6.21
C SER A 207 2.88 -16.16 -7.16
N GLY A 208 3.07 -16.32 -8.46
CA GLY A 208 2.03 -16.19 -9.48
C GLY A 208 0.90 -17.19 -9.30
N LEU A 209 1.23 -18.46 -9.09
CA LEU A 209 0.25 -19.51 -8.82
C LEU A 209 -0.53 -19.23 -7.53
N PHE A 210 0.15 -18.75 -6.49
CA PHE A 210 -0.52 -18.38 -5.24
C PHE A 210 -1.48 -17.20 -5.42
N HIS A 211 -1.10 -16.18 -6.20
CA HIS A 211 -1.98 -15.07 -6.52
C HIS A 211 -3.16 -15.51 -7.39
N GLU A 212 -2.94 -16.38 -8.37
CA GLU A 212 -4.05 -16.94 -9.17
C GLU A 212 -5.06 -17.67 -8.27
N LEU A 213 -4.58 -18.43 -7.27
CA LEU A 213 -5.44 -19.08 -6.28
C LEU A 213 -6.21 -18.08 -5.41
N ILE A 214 -5.55 -17.01 -4.94
CA ILE A 214 -6.23 -15.94 -4.20
C ILE A 214 -7.34 -15.33 -5.05
N PHE A 215 -7.06 -15.03 -6.31
CA PHE A 215 -8.02 -14.46 -7.26
C PHE A 215 -9.19 -15.41 -7.51
N PHE A 216 -8.92 -16.69 -7.68
CA PHE A 216 -9.96 -17.72 -7.81
C PHE A 216 -10.95 -17.67 -6.64
N TYR A 217 -10.46 -17.66 -5.39
CA TYR A 217 -11.34 -17.61 -4.22
C TYR A 217 -12.05 -16.26 -4.05
N THR A 218 -11.35 -15.15 -4.30
CA THR A 218 -11.88 -13.80 -4.08
C THR A 218 -12.87 -13.35 -5.16
N SER A 219 -12.77 -13.90 -6.38
CA SER A 219 -13.72 -13.65 -7.48
C SER A 219 -14.95 -14.57 -7.42
N GLY A 220 -15.15 -15.35 -6.35
CA GLY A 220 -16.29 -16.26 -6.26
C GLY A 220 -16.15 -17.51 -7.13
N HIS A 221 -14.93 -18.03 -7.29
CA HIS A 221 -14.59 -19.24 -8.07
C HIS A 221 -14.72 -19.09 -9.59
N GLU A 222 -14.56 -17.87 -10.11
CA GLU A 222 -14.39 -17.67 -11.55
C GLU A 222 -13.16 -18.41 -12.08
N THR A 223 -13.25 -18.93 -13.31
CA THR A 223 -12.17 -19.73 -13.89
C THR A 223 -10.85 -18.93 -13.95
N PRO A 224 -9.74 -19.50 -13.43
CA PRO A 224 -8.44 -18.86 -13.53
C PRO A 224 -8.06 -18.66 -15.00
N SER A 225 -7.80 -17.43 -15.41
CA SER A 225 -7.38 -17.16 -16.79
C SER A 225 -5.89 -17.41 -17.02
N GLY A 226 -5.12 -17.56 -15.93
CA GLY A 226 -3.67 -17.65 -15.97
C GLY A 226 -2.97 -16.30 -16.23
N GLY A 227 -3.73 -15.22 -16.45
CA GLY A 227 -3.18 -13.88 -16.71
C GLY A 227 -2.36 -13.36 -15.53
N VAL A 228 -2.81 -13.60 -14.29
CA VAL A 228 -2.09 -13.19 -13.08
C VAL A 228 -0.80 -14.00 -12.94
N THR A 229 -0.86 -15.31 -13.16
CA THR A 229 0.35 -16.16 -13.19
C THR A 229 1.34 -15.69 -14.26
N LEU A 230 0.86 -15.38 -15.47
CA LEU A 230 1.69 -14.90 -16.58
C LEU A 230 2.33 -13.55 -16.27
N PHE A 231 1.62 -12.64 -15.60
CA PHE A 231 2.17 -11.39 -15.10
C PHE A 231 3.40 -11.62 -14.21
N TYR A 232 3.28 -12.52 -13.24
CA TYR A 232 4.39 -12.84 -12.33
C TYR A 232 5.53 -13.56 -13.05
N VAL A 233 5.24 -14.50 -13.95
CA VAL A 233 6.28 -15.21 -14.73
C VAL A 233 7.06 -14.23 -15.60
N LEU A 234 6.38 -13.33 -16.32
CA LEU A 234 7.01 -12.31 -17.15
C LEU A 234 7.90 -11.38 -16.29
N ASN A 235 7.38 -10.87 -15.19
CA ASN A 235 8.14 -10.05 -14.25
C ASN A 235 9.35 -10.81 -13.67
N GLY A 236 9.18 -12.09 -13.36
CA GLY A 236 10.23 -12.97 -12.85
C GLY A 236 11.36 -13.18 -13.84
N VAL A 237 11.04 -13.48 -15.10
CA VAL A 237 12.02 -13.65 -16.19
C VAL A 237 12.76 -12.33 -16.45
N CYS A 238 12.05 -11.21 -16.53
CA CYS A 238 12.67 -9.90 -16.72
C CYS A 238 13.59 -9.52 -15.56
N THR A 239 13.13 -9.70 -14.31
CA THR A 239 13.93 -9.45 -13.10
C THR A 239 15.17 -10.36 -13.04
N ALA A 240 14.99 -11.64 -13.34
CA ALA A 240 16.07 -12.62 -13.38
C ALA A 240 17.12 -12.26 -14.44
N THR A 241 16.67 -11.88 -15.63
CA THR A 241 17.52 -11.41 -16.73
C THR A 241 18.28 -10.16 -16.33
N GLU A 242 17.60 -9.17 -15.74
CA GLU A 242 18.19 -7.93 -15.27
C GLU A 242 19.31 -8.21 -14.24
N ILE A 243 19.08 -9.11 -13.29
CA ILE A 243 20.09 -9.53 -12.28
C ILE A 243 21.33 -10.17 -12.94
N VAL A 244 21.12 -11.01 -13.96
CA VAL A 244 22.22 -11.69 -14.66
C VAL A 244 23.00 -10.70 -15.53
N VAL A 245 22.31 -9.84 -16.28
CA VAL A 245 22.91 -8.81 -17.15
C VAL A 245 23.68 -7.78 -16.35
N LYS A 246 23.11 -7.23 -15.26
CA LYS A 246 23.81 -6.25 -14.39
C LYS A 246 25.10 -6.78 -13.78
N ARG A 247 25.27 -8.11 -13.70
CA ARG A 247 26.48 -8.76 -13.19
C ARG A 247 27.47 -9.18 -14.26
N SER A 248 27.10 -9.15 -15.54
CA SER A 248 28.02 -9.42 -16.65
C SER A 248 28.90 -8.20 -16.94
N GLU A 249 30.01 -8.40 -17.64
CA GLU A 249 30.90 -7.30 -18.05
C GLU A 249 30.17 -6.27 -18.91
N PHE A 250 29.18 -6.71 -19.70
CA PHE A 250 28.32 -5.81 -20.47
C PHE A 250 27.50 -4.89 -19.57
N GLY A 251 26.81 -5.43 -18.56
CA GLY A 251 25.97 -4.62 -17.67
C GLY A 251 26.76 -3.69 -16.76
N LYS A 252 28.00 -4.04 -16.40
CA LYS A 252 28.90 -3.13 -15.65
C LYS A 252 29.32 -1.92 -16.49
N ARG A 253 29.49 -2.10 -17.81
CA ARG A 253 29.92 -1.06 -18.74
C ARG A 253 28.76 -0.17 -19.20
N TRP A 254 27.54 -0.72 -19.24
CA TRP A 254 26.35 -0.01 -19.69
C TRP A 254 25.56 0.56 -18.51
N THR A 255 25.89 1.80 -18.12
CA THR A 255 25.17 2.53 -17.07
C THR A 255 24.06 3.39 -17.69
N VAL A 256 22.81 3.13 -17.30
CA VAL A 256 21.65 3.91 -17.75
C VAL A 256 21.39 5.04 -16.76
N ARG A 257 21.03 6.23 -17.24
CA ARG A 257 20.67 7.36 -16.37
C ARG A 257 19.50 6.97 -15.44
N PRO A 258 19.52 7.33 -14.15
CA PRO A 258 18.50 6.92 -13.19
C PRO A 258 17.07 7.26 -13.61
N VAL A 259 16.85 8.45 -14.19
CA VAL A 259 15.54 8.90 -14.67
C VAL A 259 15.03 8.00 -15.81
N VAL A 260 15.89 7.64 -16.76
CA VAL A 260 15.53 6.74 -17.87
C VAL A 260 15.21 5.35 -17.35
N SER A 261 16.02 4.84 -16.42
CA SER A 261 15.80 3.54 -15.78
C SER A 261 14.48 3.49 -14.99
N TRP A 262 14.17 4.57 -14.27
CA TRP A 262 12.90 4.77 -13.57
C TRP A 262 11.72 4.78 -14.53
N MET A 263 11.78 5.58 -15.60
CA MET A 263 10.71 5.64 -16.61
C MET A 263 10.47 4.27 -17.25
N LEU A 264 11.53 3.56 -17.62
CA LEU A 264 11.43 2.21 -18.20
C LEU A 264 10.80 1.22 -17.23
N THR A 265 11.24 1.24 -15.96
CA THR A 265 10.73 0.34 -14.92
C THR A 265 9.26 0.61 -14.65
N MET A 266 8.87 1.87 -14.41
CA MET A 266 7.48 2.22 -14.13
C MET A 266 6.57 1.99 -15.33
N THR A 267 7.02 2.32 -16.54
CA THR A 267 6.25 2.05 -17.76
C THR A 267 6.03 0.54 -17.94
N PHE A 268 7.07 -0.27 -17.76
CA PHE A 268 6.94 -1.73 -17.81
C PHE A 268 5.95 -2.25 -16.77
N MET A 269 6.02 -1.75 -15.53
CA MET A 269 5.12 -2.15 -14.46
C MET A 269 3.66 -1.78 -14.76
N VAL A 270 3.39 -0.55 -15.22
CA VAL A 270 2.04 -0.08 -15.55
C VAL A 270 1.46 -0.86 -16.73
N VAL A 271 2.23 -1.04 -17.81
CA VAL A 271 1.78 -1.74 -19.01
C VAL A 271 1.50 -3.21 -18.71
N THR A 272 2.42 -3.92 -18.05
CA THR A 272 2.23 -5.35 -17.73
C THR A 272 1.09 -5.57 -16.74
N SER A 273 0.91 -4.69 -15.76
CA SER A 273 -0.22 -4.76 -14.80
C SER A 273 -1.55 -4.51 -15.50
N GLY A 274 -1.61 -3.50 -16.36
CA GLY A 274 -2.81 -3.17 -17.14
C GLY A 274 -3.21 -4.28 -18.12
N TRP A 275 -2.23 -4.95 -18.72
CA TRP A 275 -2.47 -6.01 -19.69
C TRP A 275 -2.81 -7.36 -19.07
N LEU A 276 -2.11 -7.77 -18.03
CA LEU A 276 -2.17 -9.16 -17.53
C LEU A 276 -2.86 -9.30 -16.17
N TYR A 277 -2.78 -8.29 -15.32
CA TYR A 277 -3.26 -8.35 -13.93
C TYR A 277 -4.68 -7.76 -13.80
N PHE A 278 -4.90 -6.54 -14.29
CA PHE A 278 -6.19 -5.84 -14.17
C PHE A 278 -7.38 -6.53 -14.86
N PRO A 279 -7.25 -7.19 -16.02
CA PRO A 279 -8.39 -7.87 -16.64
C PRO A 279 -8.99 -8.98 -15.78
N GLN A 280 -8.21 -9.63 -14.91
CA GLN A 280 -8.75 -10.63 -13.98
C GLN A 280 -9.54 -9.97 -12.84
N MET A 281 -9.08 -8.83 -12.32
CA MET A 281 -9.84 -8.05 -11.32
C MET A 281 -11.15 -7.50 -11.91
N ILE A 282 -11.15 -7.12 -13.19
CA ILE A 282 -12.37 -6.62 -13.86
C ILE A 282 -13.37 -7.76 -14.05
N ARG A 283 -12.91 -8.93 -14.49
CA ARG A 283 -13.76 -10.11 -14.72
C ARG A 283 -14.43 -10.59 -13.44
N GLY A 284 -13.67 -10.77 -12.37
CA GLY A 284 -14.19 -11.19 -11.06
C GLY A 284 -15.05 -10.17 -10.34
N ASP A 285 -15.49 -9.12 -11.04
CA ASP A 285 -16.19 -7.95 -10.54
C ASP A 285 -15.49 -7.30 -9.35
N GLN A 286 -14.22 -7.63 -9.06
CA GLN A 286 -13.46 -7.14 -7.91
C GLN A 286 -13.21 -5.65 -8.03
N ILE A 287 -12.95 -5.16 -9.25
CA ILE A 287 -12.92 -3.72 -9.49
C ILE A 287 -14.29 -3.13 -9.23
N ARG A 288 -15.39 -3.70 -9.71
CA ARG A 288 -16.73 -3.13 -9.45
C ARG A 288 -17.12 -3.25 -7.99
N GLN A 289 -16.73 -4.29 -7.26
CA GLN A 289 -16.94 -4.48 -5.83
C GLN A 289 -16.10 -3.50 -5.04
N TYR A 290 -14.80 -3.37 -5.33
CA TYR A 290 -13.98 -2.27 -4.82
C TYR A 290 -14.64 -0.94 -5.18
N THR A 291 -15.19 -0.80 -6.39
CA THR A 291 -15.87 0.42 -6.84
C THR A 291 -17.27 0.58 -6.20
N LYS A 292 -17.91 -0.48 -5.71
CA LYS A 292 -19.23 -0.44 -5.03
C LYS A 292 -19.05 -0.19 -3.55
N TYR A 293 -18.09 -0.86 -2.92
CA TYR A 293 -17.74 -0.68 -1.52
C TYR A 293 -16.97 0.63 -1.28
N VAL A 294 -16.28 1.16 -2.30
CA VAL A 294 -15.63 2.50 -2.25
C VAL A 294 -16.49 3.60 -2.90
N PHE A 295 -17.49 3.30 -3.74
CA PHE A 295 -18.24 4.32 -4.50
C PHE A 295 -19.75 4.11 -4.67
N VAL A 296 -20.37 3.12 -4.01
CA VAL A 296 -21.84 3.05 -3.83
C VAL A 296 -22.14 2.75 -2.36
N SER A 297 -21.97 3.79 -1.55
CA SER A 297 -22.95 4.18 -0.53
C SER A 297 -22.83 5.68 -0.28
#